data_AF-A0A2P5CQN4-F1
#
_entry.id   AF-A0A2P5CQN4-F1
#
_cell.length_a   1.000
_cell.length_b   1.000
_cell.length_c   1.000
_cell.angle_alpha   90.00
_cell.angle_beta   90.00
_cell.angle_gamma   90.00
#
_symmetry.space_group_name_H-M   'P 1'
#
loop_
_entity.id
_entity.type
_entity.pdbx_description
1 polymer ?
#
loop_
_entity_poly.entity_id
_entity_poly.type
_entity_poly.pdbx_seq_one_letter_code
_entity_poly.pdbx_strand_id
1 'polypeptide(L)'
;MPGLPFPMSVLCWNVQGLGNPCTINTLRDWVRKFAPCLLFLSETRLAGGLAERIKTFIGFSNSFIVNYEGRNGGLILLWNDVCMYLFALFRKVILMQLFSRRVI
;
A
#
# COMPACT_ATOMS: atom_id res chain seq x y z
N MET A 1 -29.50 -6.46 -11.81
CA MET A 1 -28.48 -7.37 -12.35
C MET A 1 -27.38 -7.52 -11.32
N PRO A 2 -26.99 -8.72 -10.88
CA PRO A 2 -25.83 -8.86 -10.01
C PRO A 2 -24.61 -8.59 -10.89
N GLY A 3 -23.97 -7.44 -10.67
CA GLY A 3 -22.78 -7.03 -11.42
C GLY A 3 -21.66 -8.03 -11.26
N LEU A 4 -20.80 -8.14 -12.28
CA LEU A 4 -19.58 -8.96 -12.26
C LEU A 4 -18.86 -8.86 -10.90
N PRO A 5 -18.21 -9.94 -10.43
CA PRO A 5 -17.31 -9.85 -9.29
C PRO A 5 -16.34 -8.71 -9.58
N PHE A 6 -16.31 -7.70 -8.70
CA PHE A 6 -15.49 -6.51 -8.86
C PHE A 6 -14.10 -6.91 -9.36
N PRO A 7 -13.59 -6.34 -10.46
CA PRO A 7 -12.26 -6.67 -10.95
C PRO A 7 -11.26 -6.44 -9.80
N MET A 8 -10.62 -7.52 -9.36
CA MET A 8 -9.65 -7.49 -8.27
C MET A 8 -8.37 -6.83 -8.79
N SER A 9 -8.33 -5.50 -8.76
CA SER A 9 -7.21 -4.70 -9.24
C SER A 9 -6.22 -4.42 -8.11
N VAL A 10 -4.93 -4.39 -8.48
CA VAL A 10 -3.82 -4.09 -7.59
C VAL A 10 -3.16 -2.80 -8.04
N LEU A 11 -2.90 -1.89 -7.10
CA LEU A 11 -2.13 -0.68 -7.34
C LEU A 11 -0.81 -0.75 -6.57
N CYS A 12 0.31 -0.68 -7.29
CA CYS A 12 1.65 -0.61 -6.70
C CYS A 12 2.29 0.73 -7.06
N TRP A 13 2.78 1.47 -6.06
CA TRP A 13 3.38 2.78 -6.29
C TRP A 13 4.63 2.99 -5.44
N ASN A 14 5.74 3.33 -6.10
CA ASN A 14 6.93 3.85 -5.42
C ASN A 14 6.76 5.36 -5.17
N VAL A 15 6.50 5.73 -3.92
CA VAL A 15 6.07 7.10 -3.56
C VAL A 15 7.27 8.04 -3.40
N GLN A 16 8.42 7.51 -2.95
CA GLN A 16 9.63 8.29 -2.62
C GLN A 16 9.42 9.39 -1.56
N GLY A 17 8.33 9.31 -0.78
CA GLY A 17 7.99 10.26 0.27
C GLY A 17 6.49 10.58 0.30
N LEU A 18 5.76 9.96 1.24
CA LEU A 18 4.31 10.09 1.37
C LEU A 18 3.88 11.23 2.32
N GLY A 19 4.83 12.01 2.85
CA GLY A 19 4.57 13.09 3.81
C GLY A 19 4.04 14.41 3.21
N ASN A 20 4.04 14.56 1.89
CA ASN A 20 3.52 15.76 1.23
C ASN A 20 1.99 15.65 1.03
N PRO A 21 1.19 16.64 1.47
CA PRO A 21 -0.25 16.69 1.23
C PRO A 21 -0.66 16.48 -0.24
N CYS A 22 0.13 16.99 -1.20
CA CYS A 22 -0.14 16.79 -2.63
C CYS A 22 -0.08 15.30 -3.00
N THR A 23 0.92 14.57 -2.49
CA THR A 23 1.09 13.14 -2.72
C THR A 23 -0.05 12.32 -2.13
N ILE A 24 -0.55 12.70 -0.94
CA ILE A 24 -1.70 12.07 -0.30
C ILE A 24 -2.98 12.32 -1.12
N ASN A 25 -3.14 13.52 -1.68
CA ASN A 25 -4.28 13.83 -2.55
C ASN A 25 -4.22 13.01 -3.85
N THR A 26 -3.06 12.94 -4.50
CA THR A 26 -2.86 12.09 -5.69
C THR A 26 -3.17 10.63 -5.38
N LEU A 27 -2.70 10.12 -4.23
CA LEU A 27 -3.00 8.76 -3.79
C LEU A 27 -4.50 8.54 -3.67
N ARG A 28 -5.21 9.48 -3.06
CA ARG A 28 -6.66 9.42 -2.89
C ARG A 28 -7.39 9.40 -4.22
N ASP A 29 -6.95 10.24 -5.16
CA ASP A 29 -7.55 10.31 -6.49
C ASP A 29 -7.33 9.01 -7.27
N TRP A 30 -6.16 8.40 -7.12
CA TRP A 30 -5.87 7.10 -7.74
C TRP A 30 -6.71 5.99 -7.13
N VAL A 31 -6.85 5.95 -5.82
CA VAL A 31 -7.70 4.95 -5.15
C VAL A 31 -9.17 5.13 -5.57
N ARG A 32 -9.66 6.37 -5.67
CA ARG A 32 -11.03 6.64 -6.15
C ARG A 32 -11.23 6.25 -7.62
N LYS A 33 -10.25 6.55 -8.47
CA LYS A 33 -10.32 6.30 -9.91
C LYS A 33 -10.24 4.82 -10.25
N PHE A 34 -9.35 4.08 -9.60
CA PHE A 34 -9.06 2.68 -9.94
C PHE A 34 -9.75 1.67 -9.02
N ALA A 35 -10.27 2.12 -7.87
CA ALA A 35 -10.88 1.28 -6.84
C ALA A 35 -10.06 0.00 -6.54
N PRO A 36 -8.74 0.12 -6.27
CA PRO A 36 -7.90 -1.05 -6.06
C PRO A 36 -8.33 -1.81 -4.82
N CYS A 37 -8.33 -3.14 -4.92
CA CYS A 37 -8.62 -3.98 -3.76
C CYS A 37 -7.39 -4.26 -2.90
N LEU A 38 -6.19 -4.06 -3.46
CA LEU A 38 -4.90 -4.10 -2.79
C LEU A 38 -4.05 -2.92 -3.26
N LEU A 39 -3.46 -2.20 -2.30
CA LEU A 39 -2.59 -1.06 -2.53
C LEU A 39 -1.23 -1.34 -1.88
N PHE A 40 -0.16 -1.26 -2.66
CA PHE A 40 1.21 -1.36 -2.19
C PHE A 40 1.96 -0.04 -2.43
N LEU A 41 2.55 0.51 -1.37
CA LEU A 41 3.34 1.72 -1.40
C LEU A 41 4.76 1.42 -0.91
N SER A 42 5.77 1.75 -1.72
CA SER A 42 7.17 1.66 -1.33
C SER A 42 7.81 3.03 -1.16
N GLU A 43 8.86 3.05 -0.33
CA GLU A 43 9.66 4.25 -0.03
C GLU A 43 8.83 5.40 0.52
N THR A 44 7.88 5.08 1.39
CA THR A 44 6.95 6.06 1.97
C THR A 44 7.65 7.06 2.87
N ARG A 45 8.80 6.68 3.46
CA ARG A 45 9.58 7.49 4.43
C ARG A 45 8.71 8.05 5.57
N LEU A 46 7.69 7.29 5.97
CA LEU A 46 6.74 7.67 7.03
C LEU A 46 6.95 6.84 8.29
N ALA A 47 6.82 7.49 9.45
CA ALA A 47 6.70 6.81 10.73
C ALA A 47 5.31 6.16 10.86
N GLY A 48 5.23 5.04 11.58
CA GLY A 48 4.05 4.16 11.59
C GLY A 48 2.72 4.83 11.96
N GLY A 49 2.74 5.84 12.84
CA GLY A 49 1.52 6.58 13.21
C GLY A 49 0.84 7.33 12.06
N LEU A 50 1.61 7.80 11.07
CA LEU A 50 1.03 8.45 9.87
C LEU A 50 0.45 7.43 8.90
N ALA A 51 1.04 6.24 8.81
CA ALA A 51 0.57 5.17 7.92
C ALA A 51 -0.83 4.66 8.32
N GLU A 52 -1.11 4.52 9.62
CA GLU A 52 -2.47 4.17 10.09
C GLU A 52 -3.50 5.26 9.78
N ARG A 53 -3.15 6.54 9.93
CA ARG A 53 -4.05 7.64 9.53
C ARG A 53 -4.37 7.59 8.03
N ILE A 54 -3.39 7.24 7.20
CA ILE A 54 -3.56 7.10 5.75
C ILE A 54 -4.50 5.92 5.43
N LYS A 55 -4.38 4.79 6.13
CA LYS A 55 -5.32 3.67 5.99
C LYS A 55 -6.76 4.12 6.20
N THR A 56 -7.03 4.77 7.33
CA THR A 56 -8.38 5.25 7.66
C THR A 56 -8.88 6.29 6.66
N PHE A 57 -8.00 7.18 6.20
CA PHE A 57 -8.35 8.22 5.24
C PHE A 57 -8.73 7.66 3.85
N ILE A 58 -8.08 6.57 3.44
CA ILE A 58 -8.28 5.95 2.12
C ILE A 58 -9.39 4.89 2.14
N GLY A 59 -9.69 4.30 3.31
CA GLY A 59 -10.84 3.42 3.51
C GLY A 59 -10.56 1.93 3.28
N PHE A 60 -9.34 1.47 3.58
CA PHE A 60 -9.01 0.04 3.56
C PHE A 60 -9.24 -0.63 4.92
N SER A 61 -9.72 -1.87 4.91
CA SER A 61 -9.97 -2.65 6.14
C SER A 61 -8.68 -3.06 6.85
N ASN A 62 -7.68 -3.49 6.09
CA ASN A 62 -6.47 -4.11 6.60
C ASN A 62 -5.22 -3.34 6.16
N SER A 63 -4.18 -3.38 7.00
CA SER A 63 -2.87 -2.77 6.76
C SER A 63 -1.73 -3.68 7.21
N PHE A 64 -0.61 -3.59 6.49
CA PHE A 64 0.68 -4.11 6.89
C PHE A 64 1.71 -3.01 6.65
N ILE A 65 2.28 -2.49 7.74
CA ILE A 65 3.15 -1.33 7.72
C ILE A 65 4.53 -1.76 8.20
N VAL A 66 5.55 -1.47 7.38
CA VAL A 66 6.95 -1.60 7.78
C VAL A 66 7.50 -0.19 7.90
N ASN A 67 7.83 0.20 9.13
CA ASN A 67 8.44 1.49 9.41
C ASN A 67 9.81 1.58 8.70
N TYR A 68 10.19 2.80 8.34
CA TYR A 68 11.54 3.04 7.85
C TYR A 68 12.54 2.94 9.02
N GLU A 69 13.66 2.25 8.80
CA GLU A 69 14.81 2.26 9.71
C GLU A 69 16.04 2.74 8.92
N GLY A 70 16.63 3.88 9.32
CA GLY A 70 17.79 4.45 8.65
C GLY A 70 17.50 4.98 7.23
N ARG A 71 18.33 4.60 6.24
CA ARG A 71 18.20 5.01 4.83
C ARG A 71 17.13 4.21 4.05
N ASN A 72 16.60 3.14 4.64
CA ASN A 72 15.66 2.26 3.98
C ASN A 72 14.25 2.83 4.10
N GLY A 73 13.69 3.30 2.98
CA GLY A 73 12.33 3.85 2.94
C GLY A 73 11.27 2.83 3.39
N GLY A 74 10.26 3.31 4.13
CA GLY A 74 9.18 2.48 4.68
C GLY A 74 8.26 1.89 3.60
N LEU A 75 7.50 0.86 3.99
CA LEU A 75 6.55 0.15 3.13
C LEU A 75 5.17 0.18 3.78
N ILE A 76 4.13 0.37 2.96
CA ILE A 76 2.74 0.27 3.39
C ILE A 76 2.01 -0.62 2.40
N LEU A 77 1.31 -1.62 2.92
CA LEU A 77 0.41 -2.47 2.16
C LEU A 77 -0.98 -2.38 2.77
N LEU A 78 -1.99 -2.07 1.95
CA LEU A 78 -3.39 -1.99 2.37
C LEU A 78 -4.25 -2.91 1.52
N TRP A 79 -5.25 -3.57 2.11
CA TRP A 79 -6.17 -4.43 1.37
C TRP A 79 -7.53 -4.56 2.05
N ASN A 80 -8.53 -4.98 1.27
CA ASN A 80 -9.85 -5.36 1.77
C ASN A 80 -9.97 -6.88 1.85
N ASP A 81 -10.83 -7.41 2.72
CA ASP A 81 -10.94 -8.85 3.02
C ASP A 81 -11.23 -9.71 1.78
N VAL A 82 -11.97 -9.15 0.83
CA VAL A 82 -12.28 -9.78 -0.47
C VAL A 82 -11.01 -10.14 -1.26
N CYS A 83 -9.88 -9.46 -1.00
CA CYS A 83 -8.61 -9.66 -1.70
C CYS A 83 -7.53 -10.37 -0.86
N MET A 84 -7.91 -11.10 0.20
CA MET A 84 -6.97 -11.88 1.02
C MET A 84 -6.13 -12.87 0.19
N TYR A 85 -6.69 -13.46 -0.87
CA TYR A 85 -5.95 -14.37 -1.76
C TYR A 85 -4.83 -13.65 -2.55
N LEU A 86 -5.03 -12.39 -2.93
CA LEU A 86 -4.00 -11.60 -3.60
C LEU A 86 -2.87 -11.22 -2.64
N PHE A 87 -3.18 -10.95 -1.36
CA PHE A 87 -2.14 -10.75 -0.34
C PHE A 87 -1.20 -11.95 -0.25
N ALA A 88 -1.73 -13.18 -0.26
CA ALA A 88 -0.91 -14.39 -0.22
C ALA A 88 0.05 -14.49 -1.42
N LEU A 89 -0.40 -14.07 -2.61
CA LEU A 89 0.43 -14.00 -3.82
C LEU A 89 1.53 -12.91 -3.71
N PHE A 90 1.17 -11.74 -3.20
CA PHE A 90 2.07 -10.61 -3.03
C PHE A 90 3.08 -10.78 -1.90
N ARG A 91 2.87 -11.73 -0.98
CA ARG A 91 3.80 -12.01 0.13
C ARG A 91 5.22 -12.29 -0.35
N LYS A 92 5.39 -13.00 -1.48
CA LYS A 92 6.72 -13.24 -2.06
C LYS A 92 7.37 -11.96 -2.61
N VAL A 93 6.59 -11.06 -3.21
CA VAL A 93 7.08 -9.77 -3.75
C VAL A 93 7.50 -8.84 -2.61
N ILE A 94 6.70 -8.77 -1.55
CA ILE A 94 7.04 -8.00 -0.34
C ILE A 94 8.29 -8.57 0.33
N LEU A 95 8.41 -9.89 0.44
CA LEU A 95 9.61 -10.54 0.96
C LEU A 95 10.84 -10.28 0.08
N MET A 96 10.71 -10.29 -1.25
CA MET A 96 11.81 -9.94 -2.15
C MET A 96 12.23 -8.48 -2.04
N GLN A 97 11.28 -7.54 -1.91
CA GLN A 97 11.58 -6.13 -1.68
C GLN A 97 12.23 -5.89 -0.31
N LEU A 98 11.78 -6.60 0.73
CA LEU A 98 12.40 -6.57 2.06
C LEU A 98 13.80 -7.22 2.06
N PHE A 99 14.00 -8.33 1.33
CA PHE A 99 15.27 -9.04 1.27
C PHE A 99 16.30 -8.29 0.42
N SER A 100 15.90 -7.76 -0.74
CA SER A 100 16.77 -6.90 -1.57
C SER A 100 17.24 -5.65 -0.82
N ARG A 101 16.51 -5.20 0.20
CA ARG A 101 16.87 -4.05 1.05
C ARG A 101 17.67 -4.42 2.30
N ARG A 102 17.79 -5.71 2.64
CA ARG A 102 18.67 -6.21 3.73
C ARG A 102 20.07 -6.61 3.24
N VAL A 103 20.30 -6.66 1.92
CA VAL A 103 21.57 -7.11 1.31
C VAL A 103 22.41 -5.91 0.82
N ILE A 104 22.00 -4.67 1.08
CA ILE A 104 22.80 -3.46 0.82
C ILE A 104 23.05 -2.73 2.14
#